data_AF-X0XQC2-F1
#
_entry.id   AF-X0XQC2-F1
#
_cell.length_a   1.000
_cell.length_b   1.000
_cell.length_c   1.000
_cell.angle_alpha   90.00
_cell.angle_beta   90.00
_cell.angle_gamma   90.00
#
_symmetry.space_group_name_H-M   'P 1'
#
loop_
_entity.id
_entity.type
_entity.pdbx_description
1 polymer ?
#
loop_
_entity_poly.entity_id
_entity_poly.type
_entity_poly.pdbx_seq_one_letter_code
_entity_poly.pdbx_strand_id
1 'polypeptide(L)'
;MIDEIGSGKLGILLDTGHMNLNGEDFKETIEIITRLGNVPLHIHIDDNYGDADTHLIPGEGGIDFSSFVKALKVIDYQGFISAELGFQYTGAPDSAVEKTYHWLVENFGK
;
A
#
# COMPACT_ATOMS: atom_id res chain seq x y z
N MET A 1 -13.64 11.34 -11.18
CA MET A 1 -14.05 9.95 -11.47
C MET A 1 -15.05 9.38 -10.46
N ILE A 2 -14.72 9.20 -9.16
CA ILE A 2 -15.66 8.58 -8.20
C ILE A 2 -16.97 9.38 -8.10
N ASP A 3 -16.89 10.69 -7.87
CA ASP A 3 -18.06 11.57 -7.79
C ASP A 3 -18.83 11.67 -9.12
N GLU A 4 -18.10 11.66 -10.25
CA GLU A 4 -18.68 11.75 -11.59
C GLU A 4 -19.50 10.50 -11.94
N ILE A 5 -19.06 9.32 -11.51
CA ILE A 5 -19.78 8.07 -11.73
C ILE A 5 -20.92 7.92 -10.70
N GLY A 6 -20.76 8.42 -9.48
CA GLY A 6 -21.82 8.47 -8.47
C GLY A 6 -22.31 7.10 -7.98
N SER A 7 -21.46 6.07 -8.06
CA SER A 7 -21.80 4.70 -7.65
C SER A 7 -21.19 4.34 -6.31
N GLY A 8 -22.02 3.94 -5.34
CA GLY A 8 -21.57 3.43 -4.04
C GLY A 8 -20.84 2.08 -4.08
N LYS A 9 -20.58 1.53 -5.28
CA LYS A 9 -19.77 0.32 -5.50
C LYS A 9 -18.32 0.63 -5.89
N LEU A 10 -17.97 1.91 -6.02
CA LEU A 10 -16.61 2.33 -6.33
C LEU A 10 -15.87 2.69 -5.05
N GLY A 11 -14.55 2.50 -5.10
CA GLY A 11 -13.62 2.83 -4.05
C GLY A 11 -12.25 3.15 -4.61
N ILE A 12 -11.28 3.36 -3.72
CA ILE A 12 -9.89 3.60 -4.03
C ILE A 12 -9.10 2.35 -3.64
N LEU A 13 -8.26 1.88 -4.56
CA LEU A 13 -7.16 0.98 -4.25
C LEU A 13 -5.90 1.83 -4.27
N LEU A 14 -5.26 1.94 -3.11
CA LEU A 14 -4.00 2.66 -2.96
C LEU A 14 -2.85 1.65 -2.98
N ASP A 15 -1.88 1.89 -3.83
CA ASP A 15 -0.72 1.02 -4.02
C ASP A 15 0.58 1.78 -3.72
N THR A 16 1.36 1.29 -2.75
CA THR A 16 2.56 2.01 -2.31
C THR A 16 3.69 1.99 -3.33
N GLY A 17 3.76 0.98 -4.18
CA GLY A 17 4.77 0.86 -5.22
C GLY A 17 4.59 1.93 -6.29
N HIS A 18 3.36 2.07 -6.79
CA HIS A 18 3.03 3.12 -7.76
C HIS A 18 3.22 4.53 -7.20
N MET A 19 2.90 4.74 -5.92
CA MET A 19 3.14 6.03 -5.26
C MET A 19 4.62 6.41 -5.28
N ASN A 20 5.50 5.46 -4.94
CA ASN A 20 6.94 5.70 -4.94
C ASN A 20 7.49 5.99 -6.34
N LEU A 21 7.01 5.28 -7.36
CA LEU A 21 7.39 5.53 -8.76
C LEU A 21 6.98 6.91 -9.26
N ASN A 22 5.82 7.39 -8.81
CA ASN A 22 5.29 8.70 -9.20
C ASN A 22 5.80 9.85 -8.30
N GLY A 23 6.56 9.55 -7.24
CA GLY A 23 7.04 10.55 -6.28
C GLY A 23 5.92 11.16 -5.45
N GLU A 24 4.88 10.40 -5.13
CA GLU A 24 3.74 10.83 -4.33
C GLU A 24 4.07 10.80 -2.82
N ASP A 25 3.58 11.77 -2.07
CA ASP A 25 3.73 11.79 -0.61
C ASP A 25 2.61 10.98 0.07
N PHE A 26 3.00 9.99 0.86
CA PHE A 26 2.05 9.11 1.55
C PHE A 26 1.07 9.84 2.45
N LYS A 27 1.56 10.84 3.21
CA LYS A 27 0.73 11.55 4.17
C LYS A 27 -0.28 12.42 3.43
N GLU A 28 0.16 13.17 2.42
CA GLU A 28 -0.70 14.00 1.60
C GLU A 28 -1.78 13.17 0.90
N THR A 29 -1.41 12.04 0.29
CA THR A 29 -2.39 11.16 -0.38
C THR A 29 -3.42 10.60 0.58
N ILE A 30 -3.02 10.14 1.77
CA ILE A 30 -3.98 9.67 2.80
C ILE A 30 -4.87 10.81 3.30
N GLU A 31 -4.34 12.02 3.48
CA GLU A 31 -5.14 13.20 3.83
C GLU A 31 -6.18 13.54 2.75
N ILE A 32 -5.80 13.46 1.47
CA ILE A 32 -6.71 13.68 0.34
C ILE A 32 -7.82 12.63 0.34
N ILE A 33 -7.48 11.35 0.45
CA ILE A 33 -8.45 10.25 0.48
C ILE A 33 -9.43 10.43 1.64
N THR A 34 -8.94 10.80 2.82
CA THR A 34 -9.78 11.04 4.00
C THR A 34 -10.76 12.20 3.78
N ARG A 35 -10.36 13.25 3.06
CA ARG A 35 -11.23 14.39 2.71
C ARG A 35 -12.32 14.02 1.70
N LEU A 36 -12.14 12.98 0.89
CA LEU A 36 -13.19 12.46 0.02
C LEU A 36 -14.34 11.81 0.82
N GLY A 37 -14.14 11.54 2.11
CA GLY A 37 -15.18 11.04 3.02
C GLY A 37 -15.32 9.52 2.98
N ASN A 38 -16.55 9.01 2.96
CA ASN A 38 -16.88 7.58 3.02
C ASN A 38 -16.62 6.83 1.69
N VAL A 39 -15.46 7.05 1.07
CA VAL A 39 -15.02 6.28 -0.08
C VAL A 39 -14.37 4.99 0.43
N PRO A 40 -14.83 3.79 0.02
CA PRO A 40 -14.16 2.55 0.37
C PRO A 40 -12.69 2.59 -0.04
N LEU A 41 -11.80 2.22 0.88
CA LEU A 41 -10.35 2.20 0.68
C LEU A 41 -9.83 0.77 0.86
N HIS A 42 -9.01 0.32 -0.08
CA HIS A 42 -8.18 -0.88 0.02
C HIS A 42 -6.73 -0.52 -0.25
N ILE A 43 -5.80 -1.27 0.33
CA ILE A 43 -4.37 -0.96 0.29
C ILE A 43 -3.59 -2.18 -0.20
N HIS A 44 -2.77 -1.96 -1.22
CA HIS A 44 -1.69 -2.85 -1.61
C HIS A 44 -0.36 -2.31 -1.07
N ILE A 45 0.46 -3.22 -0.54
CA ILE A 45 1.84 -2.96 -0.14
C ILE A 45 2.75 -3.63 -1.15
N ASP A 46 3.48 -2.78 -1.85
CA ASP A 46 4.57 -3.07 -2.78
C ASP A 46 5.75 -2.14 -2.43
N ASP A 47 6.97 -2.66 -2.55
CA ASP A 47 8.22 -1.92 -2.43
C ASP A 47 9.07 -1.93 -3.72
N ASN A 48 9.73 -0.81 -3.99
CA ASN A 48 10.62 -0.64 -5.13
C ASN A 48 11.63 0.49 -4.88
N TYR A 49 12.57 0.70 -5.81
CA TYR A 49 13.60 1.75 -5.68
C TYR A 49 13.22 3.08 -6.34
N GLY A 50 11.97 3.23 -6.82
CA GLY A 50 11.48 4.43 -7.50
C GLY A 50 11.87 4.53 -8.97
N ASP A 51 12.50 3.50 -9.53
CA ASP A 51 12.95 3.44 -10.93
C ASP A 51 12.16 2.44 -11.79
N ALA A 52 11.59 1.39 -11.17
CA ALA A 52 10.76 0.40 -11.83
C ALA A 52 9.74 -0.24 -10.86
N ASP A 53 8.65 -0.75 -11.42
CA ASP A 53 7.59 -1.44 -10.69
C ASP A 53 8.01 -2.89 -10.35
N THR A 54 8.90 -3.01 -9.37
CA THR A 54 9.64 -4.26 -9.09
C THR A 54 8.92 -5.23 -8.17
N HIS A 55 7.90 -4.81 -7.43
CA HIS A 55 7.08 -5.70 -6.60
C HIS A 55 7.92 -6.46 -5.56
N LEU A 56 8.84 -5.76 -4.89
CA LEU A 56 9.77 -6.37 -3.94
C LEU A 56 9.06 -6.72 -2.63
N ILE A 57 9.68 -7.63 -1.87
CA ILE A 57 9.27 -7.86 -0.48
C ILE A 57 9.35 -6.53 0.28
N PRO A 58 8.29 -6.13 1.01
CA PRO A 58 8.29 -4.86 1.73
C PRO A 58 9.46 -4.74 2.71
N GLY A 59 10.19 -3.62 2.63
CA GLY A 59 11.40 -3.37 3.40
C GLY A 59 12.70 -3.80 2.71
N GLU A 60 12.65 -4.49 1.57
CA GLU A 60 13.82 -4.79 0.74
C GLU A 60 14.06 -3.73 -0.35
N GLY A 61 13.10 -2.84 -0.60
CA GLY A 61 13.20 -1.74 -1.57
C GLY A 61 13.61 -0.41 -0.94
N GLY A 62 13.18 0.69 -1.56
CA GLY A 62 13.57 2.06 -1.23
C GLY A 62 12.51 2.87 -0.47
N ILE A 63 11.32 2.31 -0.24
CA ILE A 63 10.19 3.06 0.34
C ILE A 63 10.35 3.25 1.86
N ASP A 64 10.21 4.49 2.33
CA ASP A 64 10.04 4.78 3.77
C ASP A 64 8.58 4.61 4.20
N PHE A 65 8.23 3.36 4.52
CA PHE A 65 6.90 3.01 5.03
C PHE A 65 6.57 3.60 6.40
N SER A 66 7.54 4.16 7.13
CA SER A 66 7.26 4.71 8.46
C SER A 66 6.27 5.87 8.41
N SER A 67 6.33 6.67 7.33
CA SER A 67 5.39 7.77 7.07
C SER A 67 3.99 7.24 6.75
N PHE A 68 3.91 6.21 5.91
CA PHE A 68 2.66 5.55 5.53
C PHE A 68 1.95 4.89 6.72
N VAL A 69 2.68 4.09 7.51
CA VAL A 69 2.18 3.45 8.73
C VAL A 69 1.64 4.49 9.72
N LYS A 70 2.34 5.61 9.91
CA LYS A 70 1.88 6.70 10.78
C LYS A 70 0.60 7.34 10.24
N ALA A 71 0.52 7.60 8.93
CA ALA A 71 -0.66 8.18 8.31
C ALA A 71 -1.89 7.29 8.48
N LEU A 72 -1.75 5.97 8.25
CA LEU A 72 -2.83 5.01 8.45
C LEU A 72 -3.29 4.90 9.92
N LYS A 73 -2.36 5.01 10.88
CA LYS A 73 -2.70 5.04 12.31
C LYS A 73 -3.48 6.30 12.68
N VAL A 74 -3.16 7.46 12.10
CA VAL A 74 -3.87 8.73 12.36
C VAL A 74 -5.33 8.66 11.93
N ILE A 75 -5.61 7.98 10.81
CA ILE A 75 -6.99 7.82 10.31
C ILE A 75 -7.70 6.57 10.87
N ASP A 76 -7.07 5.87 11.82
CA ASP A 76 -7.56 4.62 12.41
C ASP A 76 -7.99 3.58 11.34
N TYR A 77 -7.14 3.35 10.34
CA TYR A 77 -7.50 2.47 9.21
C TYR A 77 -7.72 1.01 9.67
N GLN A 78 -8.98 0.59 9.65
CA GLN A 78 -9.38 -0.77 10.04
C GLN A 78 -9.44 -1.77 8.88
N GLY A 79 -9.29 -1.32 7.63
CA GLY A 79 -9.37 -2.18 6.45
C GLY A 79 -8.21 -3.18 6.33
N PHE A 80 -8.32 -4.05 5.33
CA PHE A 80 -7.27 -5.01 4.98
C PHE A 80 -6.09 -4.33 4.29
N ILE A 81 -4.93 -4.93 4.47
CA ILE A 81 -3.68 -4.61 3.78
C ILE A 81 -3.26 -5.88 3.06
N SER A 82 -3.08 -5.80 1.74
CA SER A 82 -2.67 -6.92 0.91
C SER A 82 -1.24 -6.66 0.43
N ALA A 83 -0.40 -7.68 0.41
CA ALA A 83 0.91 -7.56 -0.23
C ALA A 83 0.81 -7.86 -1.72
N GLU A 84 1.52 -7.08 -2.53
CA GLU A 84 1.71 -7.32 -3.96
C GLU A 84 3.17 -7.69 -4.21
N LEU A 85 3.41 -8.93 -4.64
CA LEU A 85 4.75 -9.51 -4.80
C LEU A 85 4.98 -9.92 -6.25
N GLY A 86 6.18 -9.63 -6.74
CA GLY A 86 6.50 -9.77 -8.14
C GLY A 86 6.70 -11.20 -8.60
N PHE A 87 6.63 -11.40 -9.92
CA PHE A 87 6.75 -12.71 -10.54
C PHE A 87 8.09 -13.42 -10.25
N GLN A 88 9.13 -12.69 -9.85
CA GLN A 88 10.42 -13.25 -9.44
C GLN A 88 10.31 -14.27 -8.29
N TYR A 89 9.24 -14.20 -7.48
CA TYR A 89 9.03 -15.12 -6.36
C TYR A 89 8.24 -16.38 -6.74
N THR A 90 7.71 -16.47 -7.97
CA THR A 90 6.84 -17.59 -8.39
C THR A 90 7.50 -18.96 -8.25
N GLY A 91 8.82 -19.05 -8.46
CA GLY A 91 9.56 -20.31 -8.37
C GLY A 91 9.78 -20.83 -6.94
N ALA A 92 9.70 -19.94 -5.95
CA ALA A 92 9.90 -20.26 -4.53
C ALA A 92 9.13 -19.25 -3.63
N PRO A 93 7.79 -19.29 -3.65
CA PRO A 93 6.98 -18.23 -3.06
C PRO A 93 6.97 -18.22 -1.53
N ASP A 94 7.14 -19.38 -0.89
CA ASP A 94 6.97 -19.55 0.57
C ASP A 94 7.89 -18.61 1.36
N SER A 95 9.16 -18.49 0.96
CA SER A 95 10.12 -17.63 1.65
C SER A 95 9.78 -16.14 1.50
N ALA A 96 9.24 -15.73 0.34
CA ALA A 96 8.81 -14.36 0.12
C ALA A 96 7.57 -14.03 0.95
N VAL A 97 6.58 -14.94 0.97
CA VAL A 97 5.36 -14.79 1.77
C VAL A 97 5.67 -14.74 3.27
N GLU A 98 6.57 -15.60 3.76
CA GLU A 98 6.98 -15.61 5.18
C GLU A 98 7.61 -14.29 5.60
N LYS A 99 8.59 -13.78 4.83
CA LYS A 99 9.22 -12.48 5.08
C LYS A 99 8.22 -11.34 5.07
N THR A 100 7.35 -11.31 4.05
CA THR A 100 6.30 -10.29 3.92
C THR A 100 5.33 -10.34 5.10
N TYR A 101 4.90 -11.53 5.52
CA TYR A 101 4.03 -11.69 6.68
C TYR A 101 4.67 -11.12 7.95
N HIS A 102 5.93 -11.47 8.23
CA HIS A 102 6.64 -10.95 9.38
C HIS A 102 6.74 -9.41 9.35
N TRP A 103 7.06 -8.85 8.19
CA TRP A 103 7.14 -7.42 8.02
C TRP A 103 5.79 -6.72 8.25
N LEU A 104 4.70 -7.29 7.73
CA LEU A 104 3.34 -6.75 7.93
C LEU A 104 2.93 -6.77 9.41
N VAL A 105 3.18 -7.88 10.11
CA VAL A 105 2.89 -8.01 11.54
C VAL A 105 3.69 -7.00 12.36
N GLU A 106 4.97 -6.80 12.04
CA GLU A 106 5.83 -5.84 12.74
C GLU A 106 5.35 -4.39 12.56
N ASN A 107 4.92 -4.02 11.36
CA ASN A 107 4.59 -2.62 11.04
C ASN A 107 3.13 -2.24 11.31
N PHE A 108 2.19 -3.17 11.07
CA PHE A 108 0.75 -2.92 11.18
C PHE A 108 0.09 -3.64 12.34
N GLY A 109 0.76 -4.60 13.00
CA GLY A 109 0.18 -5.37 14.10
C GLY A 109 -0.99 -6.27 13.66
N LYS A 110 -1.07 -6.58 12.37
CA LYS A 110 -2.05 -7.47 11.74
C LYS A 110 -1.33 -8.64 11.09
#